data_AF-C0DC43-F1
#
_entry.id   AF-C0DC43-F1
#
_cell.length_a   1.000
_cell.length_b   1.000
_cell.length_c   1.000
_cell.angle_alpha   90.00
_cell.angle_beta   90.00
_cell.angle_gamma   90.00
#
_symmetry.space_group_name_H-M   'P 1'
#
loop_
_entity.id
_entity.type
_entity.pdbx_description
1 polymer ?
#
loop_
_entity_poly.entity_id
_entity_poly.type
_entity_poly.pdbx_seq_one_letter_code
_entity_poly.pdbx_strand_id
1 'polypeptide(L)'
;DGDPRIVDGDMQTIMAGLACGEPNTISWDILKNHVKVFIAAPDWVAASGMRMLAAPIKGDAPVTSGESGAAPFGALAAMMTMEEYRDLKHEIGLDENSRVLLFSTEGDTDPERYKNIVWKGLDR
;
A
#
# COMPACT_ATOMS: atom_id res chain seq x y z
N ASP A 1 9.55 -20.73 2.55
CA ASP A 1 10.20 -21.45 3.67
C ASP A 1 9.90 -20.80 5.02
N GLY A 2 9.49 -19.53 5.05
CA GLY A 2 9.12 -18.84 6.29
C GLY A 2 10.32 -18.22 6.99
N ASP A 3 11.46 -18.17 6.30
CA ASP A 3 12.68 -17.53 6.75
C ASP A 3 12.83 -16.16 6.08
N PRO A 4 13.38 -15.16 6.80
CA PRO A 4 13.62 -13.85 6.22
C PRO A 4 14.65 -13.95 5.09
N ARG A 5 14.41 -13.23 3.99
CA ARG A 5 15.33 -13.12 2.86
C ARG A 5 15.83 -11.69 2.77
N ILE A 6 17.15 -11.54 2.67
CA ILE A 6 17.79 -10.25 2.38
C ILE A 6 17.73 -10.04 0.87
N VAL A 7 17.29 -8.86 0.46
CA VAL A 7 17.26 -8.41 -0.93
C VAL A 7 18.35 -7.37 -1.11
N ASP A 8 19.31 -7.68 -1.97
CA ASP A 8 20.41 -6.79 -2.33
C ASP A 8 20.09 -5.99 -3.61
N GLY A 9 20.77 -4.84 -3.79
CA GLY A 9 20.68 -4.01 -4.98
C GLY A 9 19.80 -2.76 -4.84
N ASP A 10 19.61 -2.04 -5.94
CA ASP A 10 18.79 -0.81 -5.96
C ASP A 10 17.31 -1.16 -5.85
N MET A 11 16.69 -0.75 -4.74
CA MET A 11 15.25 -0.84 -4.54
C MET A 11 14.56 0.37 -5.21
N GLN A 12 14.40 0.27 -6.53
CA GLN A 12 13.74 1.33 -7.31
C GLN A 12 12.22 1.29 -7.11
N THR A 13 11.73 1.98 -6.08
CA THR A 13 10.31 2.17 -5.79
C THR A 13 10.01 3.63 -5.48
N ILE A 14 8.77 4.05 -5.70
CA ILE A 14 8.29 5.33 -5.22
C ILE A 14 8.05 5.38 -3.70
N MET A 15 7.86 4.22 -3.08
CA MET A 15 7.58 4.07 -1.65
C MET A 15 8.89 4.12 -0.85
N ALA A 16 9.49 5.31 -0.74
CA ALA A 16 10.79 5.49 -0.09
C ALA A 16 10.84 4.95 1.35
N GLY A 17 9.74 5.04 2.10
CA GLY A 17 9.63 4.50 3.46
C GLY A 17 9.56 2.97 3.53
N LEU A 18 9.31 2.29 2.41
CA LEU A 18 9.20 0.83 2.30
C LEU A 18 10.36 0.19 1.53
N ALA A 19 11.32 0.98 1.05
CA ALA A 19 12.52 0.50 0.37
C ALA A 19 13.52 -0.12 1.38
N CYS A 20 13.20 -1.30 1.91
CA CYS A 20 14.01 -2.02 2.89
C CYS A 20 14.50 -3.37 2.36
N GLY A 21 15.82 -3.59 2.38
CA GLY A 21 16.44 -4.83 1.88
C GLY A 21 16.53 -5.94 2.93
N GLU A 22 16.56 -5.59 4.21
CA GLU A 22 16.71 -6.55 5.31
C GLU A 22 15.50 -6.49 6.27
N PRO A 23 14.79 -7.61 6.49
CA PRO A 23 13.72 -7.67 7.48
C PRO A 23 14.24 -7.47 8.91
N ASN A 24 13.52 -6.68 9.71
CA ASN A 24 13.81 -6.59 11.15
C ASN A 24 13.51 -7.94 11.83
N THR A 25 14.52 -8.55 12.44
CA THR A 25 14.44 -9.89 13.04
C THR A 25 13.46 -9.97 14.21
N ILE A 26 13.36 -8.92 15.03
CA ILE A 26 12.43 -8.87 16.17
C ILE A 26 10.99 -8.81 15.67
N SER A 27 10.72 -7.95 14.68
CA SER A 27 9.39 -7.81 14.11
C SER A 27 8.98 -9.02 13.26
N TRP A 28 9.94 -9.73 12.66
CA TRP A 28 9.65 -10.89 11.80
C TRP A 28 8.94 -12.02 12.56
N ASP A 29 9.36 -12.31 13.80
CA ASP A 29 8.70 -13.33 14.63
C ASP A 29 7.24 -12.98 14.91
N ILE A 30 6.92 -11.69 15.06
CA ILE A 30 5.53 -11.25 15.22
C ILE A 30 4.77 -11.44 13.89
N LEU A 31 5.34 -10.97 12.78
CA LEU A 31 4.67 -11.03 11.47
C LEU A 31 4.43 -12.47 11.02
N LYS A 32 5.44 -13.34 11.11
CA LYS A 32 5.36 -14.76 10.73
C LYS A 32 4.23 -15.50 11.45
N ASN A 33 3.94 -15.13 12.70
CA ASN A 33 2.96 -15.83 13.54
C ASN A 33 1.55 -15.21 13.50
N HIS A 34 1.41 -13.95 13.07
CA HIS A 34 0.13 -13.22 13.18
C HIS A 34 -0.41 -12.67 11.87
N VAL A 35 0.40 -12.61 10.80
CA VAL A 35 -0.05 -12.16 9.48
C VAL A 35 -0.72 -13.33 8.75
N LYS A 36 -1.91 -13.08 8.19
CA LYS A 36 -2.63 -14.05 7.35
C LYS A 36 -2.07 -14.08 5.92
N VAL A 37 -1.74 -12.92 5.35
CA VAL A 37 -1.25 -12.75 3.98
C VAL A 37 -0.24 -11.61 3.89
N PHE A 38 0.81 -11.80 3.09
CA PHE A 38 1.73 -10.73 2.67
C PHE A 38 1.42 -10.33 1.23
N ILE A 39 1.43 -9.03 0.94
CA ILE A 39 1.13 -8.47 -0.39
C ILE A 39 2.39 -7.80 -0.94
N ALA A 40 2.74 -8.14 -2.18
CA ALA A 40 3.72 -7.38 -2.97
C ALA A 40 2.96 -6.48 -3.93
N ALA A 41 3.07 -5.16 -3.76
CA ALA A 41 2.34 -4.18 -4.55
C ALA A 41 3.31 -3.38 -5.44
N PRO A 42 3.07 -3.27 -6.74
CA PRO A 42 3.83 -2.37 -7.62
C PRO A 42 3.51 -0.90 -7.33
N ASP A 43 4.42 0.01 -7.70
CA ASP A 43 4.33 1.46 -7.43
C ASP A 43 2.99 2.11 -7.86
N TRP A 44 2.38 1.65 -8.96
CA TRP A 44 1.11 2.20 -9.44
C TRP A 44 -0.03 2.00 -8.43
N VAL A 45 0.05 0.98 -7.58
CA VAL A 45 -0.93 0.71 -6.51
C VAL A 45 -0.88 1.84 -5.49
N ALA A 46 0.31 2.21 -5.03
CA ALA A 46 0.51 3.33 -4.12
C ALA A 46 0.03 4.64 -4.76
N ALA A 47 0.46 4.93 -5.99
CA ALA A 47 0.05 6.14 -6.72
C ALA A 47 -1.48 6.25 -6.89
N SER A 48 -2.14 5.12 -7.16
CA SER A 48 -3.61 5.05 -7.25
C SER A 48 -4.27 5.31 -5.89
N GLY A 49 -3.71 4.74 -4.81
CA GLY A 49 -4.15 5.01 -3.45
C GLY A 49 -4.06 6.50 -3.09
N MET A 50 -2.96 7.17 -3.43
CA MET A 50 -2.78 8.60 -3.18
C MET A 50 -3.87 9.42 -3.88
N ARG A 51 -4.13 9.13 -5.16
CA ARG A 51 -5.16 9.82 -5.96
C ARG A 51 -6.57 9.62 -5.39
N MET A 52 -6.91 8.39 -5.01
CA MET A 52 -8.23 8.07 -4.46
C MET A 52 -8.46 8.72 -3.09
N LEU A 53 -7.44 8.75 -2.23
CA LEU A 53 -7.52 9.40 -0.92
C LEU A 53 -7.59 10.93 -1.04
N ALA A 54 -6.89 11.51 -2.01
CA ALA A 54 -6.90 12.95 -2.26
C ALA A 54 -8.21 13.45 -2.90
N ALA A 55 -8.84 12.62 -3.74
CA ALA A 55 -10.07 12.93 -4.45
C ALA A 55 -11.15 11.86 -4.20
N PRO A 56 -11.65 11.76 -2.95
CA PRO A 56 -12.59 10.72 -2.61
C PRO A 56 -13.99 10.99 -3.19
N ILE A 57 -14.86 9.98 -3.13
CA ILE A 57 -16.27 10.16 -3.48
C ILE A 57 -16.95 11.15 -2.53
N LYS A 58 -18.00 11.81 -3.03
CA LYS A 58 -18.71 12.83 -2.25
C LYS A 58 -19.25 12.25 -0.93
N GLY A 59 -18.83 12.85 0.18
CA GLY A 59 -19.26 12.47 1.53
C GLY A 59 -18.08 11.99 2.39
N ASP A 60 -17.06 11.43 1.76
CA ASP A 60 -15.83 11.01 2.44
C ASP A 60 -14.86 12.18 2.61
N ALA A 61 -14.10 12.17 3.70
CA ALA A 61 -13.09 13.19 3.97
C ALA A 61 -11.83 12.93 3.12
N PRO A 62 -11.29 13.93 2.42
CA PRO A 62 -10.02 13.78 1.71
C PRO A 62 -8.88 13.59 2.71
N VAL A 63 -7.91 12.75 2.35
CA VAL A 63 -6.71 12.46 3.13
C VAL A 63 -5.48 12.70 2.27
N THR A 64 -4.60 13.60 2.71
CA THR A 64 -3.26 13.74 2.11
C THR A 64 -2.41 12.57 2.59
N SER A 65 -2.09 11.66 1.68
CA SER A 65 -1.32 10.45 1.96
C SER A 65 -0.19 10.31 0.95
N GLY A 66 1.05 10.24 1.44
CA GLY A 66 2.23 10.04 0.60
C GLY A 66 2.32 8.62 0.03
N GLU A 67 3.36 8.37 -0.75
CA GLU A 67 3.55 7.11 -1.50
C GLU A 67 3.50 5.88 -0.60
N SER A 68 4.27 5.89 0.50
CA SER A 68 4.36 4.76 1.43
C SER A 68 3.07 4.65 2.27
N GLY A 69 2.50 5.80 2.63
CA GLY A 69 1.27 5.87 3.44
C GLY A 69 0.03 5.41 2.71
N ALA A 70 -0.04 5.63 1.40
CA ALA A 70 -1.20 5.29 0.58
C ALA A 70 -1.18 3.85 0.04
N ALA A 71 -0.01 3.19 0.07
CA ALA A 71 0.15 1.83 -0.44
C ALA A 71 -0.86 0.81 0.12
N PRO A 72 -1.17 0.79 1.44
CA PRO A 72 -2.18 -0.12 1.99
C PRO A 72 -3.60 0.14 1.44
N PHE A 73 -3.98 1.41 1.25
CA PHE A 73 -5.27 1.76 0.67
C PHE A 73 -5.34 1.39 -0.81
N GLY A 74 -4.27 1.66 -1.56
CA GLY A 74 -4.16 1.24 -2.95
C GLY A 74 -4.31 -0.27 -3.11
N ALA A 75 -3.66 -1.06 -2.25
CA ALA A 75 -3.75 -2.52 -2.29
C ALA A 75 -5.18 -3.00 -2.00
N LEU A 76 -5.85 -2.41 -1.00
CA LEU A 76 -7.26 -2.69 -0.73
C LEU A 76 -8.14 -2.36 -1.94
N ALA A 77 -7.94 -1.20 -2.56
CA ALA A 77 -8.70 -0.79 -3.74
C ALA A 77 -8.51 -1.76 -4.91
N ALA A 78 -7.27 -2.16 -5.21
CA ALA A 78 -6.96 -3.14 -6.24
C ALA A 78 -7.66 -4.48 -5.97
N MET A 79 -7.54 -5.03 -4.75
CA MET A 79 -8.20 -6.28 -4.36
C MET A 79 -9.73 -6.22 -4.48
N MET A 80 -10.32 -5.05 -4.24
CA MET A 80 -11.78 -4.86 -4.27
C MET A 80 -12.34 -4.59 -5.67
N THR A 81 -11.51 -4.14 -6.62
CA THR A 81 -11.97 -3.65 -7.93
C THR A 81 -11.45 -4.43 -9.12
N MET A 82 -10.36 -5.18 -8.99
CA MET A 82 -9.78 -5.95 -10.07
C MET A 82 -10.16 -7.44 -9.96
N GLU A 83 -10.70 -7.99 -11.05
CA GLU A 83 -11.21 -9.37 -11.09
C GLU A 83 -10.12 -10.42 -10.80
N GLU A 84 -8.87 -10.12 -11.16
CA GLU A 84 -7.72 -11.02 -10.95
C GLU A 84 -7.43 -11.30 -9.45
N TYR A 85 -7.92 -10.47 -8.53
CA TYR A 85 -7.75 -10.66 -7.08
C TYR A 85 -9.01 -11.17 -6.38
N ARG A 86 -10.05 -11.58 -7.13
CA ARG A 86 -11.30 -12.08 -6.54
C ARG A 86 -11.09 -13.27 -5.61
N ASP A 87 -10.21 -14.21 -6.00
CA ASP A 87 -9.93 -15.40 -5.21
C ASP A 87 -9.19 -15.02 -3.91
N LEU A 88 -8.22 -14.10 -3.98
CA LEU A 88 -7.54 -13.55 -2.80
C LEU A 88 -8.54 -12.86 -1.85
N LYS A 89 -9.42 -12.00 -2.38
CA LYS A 89 -10.48 -11.33 -1.62
C LYS A 89 -11.34 -12.34 -0.85
N HIS A 90 -11.72 -13.43 -1.51
CA HIS A 90 -12.50 -14.50 -0.90
C HIS A 90 -11.70 -15.26 0.17
N GLU A 91 -10.43 -15.61 -0.09
CA GLU A 91 -9.57 -16.31 0.87
C GLU A 91 -9.30 -15.50 2.16
N ILE A 92 -9.11 -14.18 2.04
CA ILE A 92 -8.92 -13.33 3.21
C ILE A 92 -10.23 -13.07 3.96
N GLY A 93 -11.39 -13.32 3.33
CA GLY A 93 -12.72 -13.16 3.92
C GLY A 93 -13.20 -11.70 3.86
N LEU A 94 -12.81 -10.95 2.83
CA LEU A 94 -13.17 -9.55 2.67
C LEU A 94 -14.49 -9.41 1.90
N ASP A 95 -15.51 -8.91 2.58
CA ASP A 95 -16.91 -8.82 2.12
C ASP A 95 -17.58 -7.50 2.57
N GLU A 96 -18.88 -7.36 2.31
CA GLU A 96 -19.68 -6.20 2.70
C GLU A 96 -19.86 -6.01 4.22
N ASN A 97 -19.55 -7.03 5.03
CA ASN A 97 -19.65 -7.00 6.49
C ASN A 97 -18.32 -6.61 7.15
N SER A 98 -17.25 -6.56 6.36
CA SER A 98 -15.90 -6.32 6.81
C SER A 98 -15.68 -4.88 7.26
N ARG A 99 -14.92 -4.71 8.35
CA ARG A 99 -14.45 -3.41 8.83
C ARG A 99 -12.93 -3.38 8.71
N VAL A 100 -12.42 -2.58 7.79
CA VAL A 100 -10.99 -2.54 7.46
C VAL A 100 -10.33 -1.32 8.12
N LEU A 101 -9.25 -1.57 8.85
CA LEU A 101 -8.39 -0.52 9.40
C LEU A 101 -7.13 -0.39 8.53
N LEU A 102 -6.80 0.82 8.13
CA LEU A 102 -5.60 1.16 7.38
C LEU A 102 -4.86 2.30 8.09
N PHE A 103 -3.54 2.31 7.97
CA PHE A 103 -2.70 3.39 8.50
C PHE A 103 -2.06 4.16 7.35
N SER A 104 -2.38 5.44 7.24
CA SER A 104 -1.62 6.38 6.42
C SER A 104 -0.43 6.87 7.24
N THR A 105 0.76 6.32 6.98
CA THR A 105 1.95 6.57 7.80
C THR A 105 2.61 7.92 7.53
N GLU A 106 2.34 8.53 6.38
CA GLU A 106 2.91 9.81 5.96
C GLU A 106 1.91 10.62 5.12
N GLY A 107 2.10 11.95 5.12
CA GLY A 107 1.44 12.89 4.22
C GLY A 107 2.29 13.20 2.99
N ASP A 108 2.22 14.41 2.47
CA ASP A 108 3.01 14.90 1.33
C ASP A 108 4.44 15.31 1.74
N THR A 109 5.23 14.35 2.25
CA THR A 109 6.63 14.60 2.68
C THR A 109 7.52 15.13 1.56
N ASP A 110 7.20 14.81 0.30
CA ASP A 110 7.68 15.48 -0.91
C ASP A 110 6.49 16.12 -1.65
N PRO A 111 6.20 17.42 -1.44
CA PRO A 111 5.05 18.08 -2.03
C PRO A 111 5.08 18.14 -3.57
N GLU A 112 6.26 18.20 -4.19
CA GLU A 112 6.35 18.28 -5.65
C GLU A 112 6.05 16.93 -6.28
N ARG A 113 6.57 15.85 -5.69
CA ARG A 113 6.25 14.49 -6.11
C ARG A 113 4.79 14.14 -5.87
N TYR A 114 4.24 14.54 -4.74
CA TYR A 114 2.81 14.39 -4.45
C TYR A 114 1.95 15.06 -5.54
N LYS A 115 2.27 16.31 -5.94
CA LYS A 115 1.55 16.99 -7.04
C LYS A 115 1.74 16.29 -8.38
N ASN A 116 2.93 15.77 -8.69
CA ASN A 116 3.15 15.02 -9.91
C ASN A 116 2.23 13.78 -9.99
N ILE A 117 2.10 13.04 -8.89
CA ILE A 117 1.24 11.85 -8.82
C ILE A 117 -0.24 12.21 -8.85
N VAL A 118 -0.66 13.14 -8.00
CA VAL A 118 -2.08 13.42 -7.76
C VAL A 118 -2.68 14.33 -8.82
N TRP A 119 -1.95 15.34 -9.30
CA TRP A 119 -2.48 16.31 -10.26
C TRP A 119 -2.11 15.99 -11.70
N LYS A 120 -0.88 15.52 -11.94
CA LYS A 120 -0.37 15.29 -13.31
C LYS A 120 -0.50 13.83 -13.77
N GLY A 121 -0.84 12.91 -12.87
CA GLY A 121 -0.94 11.48 -13.17
C GLY A 121 0.40 10.85 -13.52
N LEU A 122 1.50 11.41 -13.02
CA LEU A 122 2.85 10.89 -13.24
C LEU A 122 3.23 9.93 -12.11
N ASP A 123 3.70 8.74 -12.43
CA ASP A 123 4.15 7.78 -11.42
C ASP A 123 5.61 8.04 -10.97
N ARG A 124 6.28 9.05 -11.53
CA ARG A 124 7.62 9.55 -11.13
C ARG A 124 7.70 11.06 -11.29
#